data_AF-A0A1H1IHG4-F1
#
_entry.id   AF-A0A1H1IHG4-F1
#
_cell.length_a   1.000
_cell.length_b   1.000
_cell.length_c   1.000
_cell.angle_alpha   90.00
_cell.angle_beta   90.00
_cell.angle_gamma   90.00
#
_symmetry.space_group_name_H-M   'P 1'
#
loop_
_entity.id
_entity.type
_entity.pdbx_description
1 polymer ?
#
loop_
_entity_poly.entity_id
_entity_poly.type
_entity_poly.pdbx_seq_one_letter_code
_entity_poly.pdbx_strand_id
1 'polypeptide(L)' 'MNKIVELLIRAIPYPDQMRDFDISQDSVEFSWRGTRYRVTKSFGVDEVGDGVLIGSDRAILVRACIDFARAKDMS' A
#
# COMPACT_ATOMS: atom_id res chain seq x y z
N MET A 1 5.90 14.86 -1.54
CA MET A 1 5.87 13.40 -1.33
C MET A 1 4.43 12.94 -1.51
N ASN A 2 4.16 11.78 -2.15
CA ASN A 2 2.80 11.35 -2.46
C ASN A 2 2.08 10.90 -1.17
N LYS A 3 0.86 11.41 -0.91
CA LYS A 3 0.10 11.12 0.32
C LYS A 3 -0.16 9.62 0.54
N ILE A 4 -0.26 8.84 -0.54
CA ILE A 4 -0.38 7.38 -0.46
C ILE A 4 0.92 6.78 0.09
N VAL A 5 2.08 7.22 -0.40
CA VAL A 5 3.39 6.72 0.09
C VAL A 5 3.60 7.06 1.57
N GLU A 6 3.27 8.28 1.98
CA GLU A 6 3.36 8.69 3.40
C GLU A 6 2.46 7.83 4.31
N LEU A 7 1.25 7.50 3.86
CA LEU A 7 0.39 6.56 4.56
C LEU A 7 1.04 5.19 4.66
N LEU A 8 1.47 4.63 3.53
CA LEU A 8 2.04 3.28 3.48
C LEU A 8 3.21 3.17 4.45
N ILE A 9 4.10 4.17 4.50
CA ILE A 9 5.22 4.23 5.43
C ILE A 9 4.77 4.26 6.90
N ARG A 10 3.65 4.94 7.22
CA ARG A 10 3.15 5.06 8.60
C ARG A 10 2.35 3.84 9.06
N ALA A 11 1.64 3.19 8.15
CA ALA A 11 0.67 2.16 8.47
C ALA A 11 1.23 0.74 8.34
N ILE A 12 2.25 0.55 7.49
CA ILE A 12 2.83 -0.76 7.22
C ILE A 12 3.99 -1.01 8.19
N PRO A 13 4.11 -2.20 8.80
CA PRO A 13 5.25 -2.56 9.63
C PRO A 13 6.50 -2.78 8.77
N TYR A 14 7.66 -2.39 9.30
CA TYR A 14 8.94 -2.43 8.58
C TYR A 14 8.89 -1.67 7.24
N PRO A 15 8.51 -0.39 7.26
CA PRO A 15 8.39 0.42 6.03
C PRO A 15 9.74 0.61 5.33
N ASP A 16 10.85 0.42 6.05
CA ASP A 16 12.22 0.37 5.53
C ASP A 16 12.46 -0.80 4.56
N GLN A 17 11.62 -1.84 4.59
CA GLN A 17 11.66 -2.95 3.65
C GLN A 17 10.90 -2.67 2.34
N MET A 18 10.20 -1.53 2.25
CA MET A 18 9.55 -1.13 1.02
C MET A 18 10.59 -0.59 0.03
N ARG A 19 10.53 -1.06 -1.22
CA ARG A 19 11.46 -0.68 -2.28
C ARG A 19 10.76 -0.64 -3.63
N ASP A 20 11.49 -0.20 -4.65
CA ASP A 20 11.03 -0.19 -6.05
C ASP A 20 9.72 0.59 -6.23
N PHE A 21 9.60 1.75 -5.58
CA PHE A 21 8.41 2.58 -5.70
C PHE A 21 8.25 3.10 -7.12
N ASP A 22 7.11 2.78 -7.73
CA ASP A 22 6.66 3.36 -8.99
C ASP A 22 5.37 4.13 -8.75
N ILE A 23 5.41 5.44 -8.98
CA ILE A 23 4.31 6.36 -8.64
C ILE A 23 3.68 6.81 -9.96
N SER A 24 2.48 6.33 -10.21
CA SER A 24 1.66 6.79 -11.33
C SER A 24 0.72 7.91 -10.89
N GLN A 25 -0.04 8.44 -11.85
CA GLN A 25 -1.07 9.41 -11.54
C GLN A 25 -2.08 8.84 -10.55
N ASP A 26 -2.47 7.58 -10.63
CA ASP A 26 -3.62 7.01 -9.90
C ASP A 26 -3.30 5.81 -9.01
N SER A 27 -2.05 5.36 -9.00
CA SER A 27 -1.59 4.25 -8.18
C SER A 27 -0.14 4.43 -7.72
N VAL A 28 0.21 3.68 -6.68
CA VAL A 28 1.59 3.47 -6.24
C VAL A 28 1.85 1.97 -6.29
N GLU A 29 2.86 1.56 -7.03
CA GLU A 29 3.41 0.22 -6.94
C GLU A 29 4.67 0.22 -6.08
N PHE A 30 4.89 -0.86 -5.36
CA PHE A 30 6.09 -1.06 -4.56
C PHE A 30 6.28 -2.54 -4.24
N SER A 31 7.52 -2.93 -3.98
CA SER A 31 7.88 -4.24 -3.44
C SER A 31 7.93 -4.15 -1.92
N TRP A 32 7.30 -5.10 -1.22
CA TRP A 32 7.38 -5.23 0.24
C TRP A 32 7.36 -6.72 0.63
N ARG A 33 8.30 -7.13 1.48
CA ARG A 33 8.47 -8.54 1.92
C ARG A 33 8.58 -9.56 0.78
N GLY A 34 9.13 -9.13 -0.35
CA GLY A 34 9.31 -10.00 -1.53
C GLY A 34 8.09 -10.07 -2.45
N THR A 35 6.97 -9.44 -2.09
CA THR A 35 5.76 -9.34 -2.92
C THR A 35 5.63 -7.94 -3.50
N ARG A 36 5.18 -7.83 -4.75
CA ARG A 36 4.89 -6.54 -5.39
C ARG A 36 3.41 -6.22 -5.25
N TYR A 37 3.13 -5.02 -4.77
CA TYR A 37 1.78 -4.51 -4.54
C TYR A 37 1.52 -3.29 -5.39
N ARG A 38 0.25 -3.10 -5.76
CA ARG A 38 -0.28 -1.87 -6.34
C ARG A 38 -1.40 -1.36 -5.44
N VAL A 39 -1.29 -0.10 -5.04
CA VAL A 39 -2.30 0.60 -4.26
C VAL A 39 -2.85 1.75 -5.08
N THR A 40 -4.16 1.77 -5.33
CA THR A 40 -4.81 2.84 -6.09
C THR A 40 -5.24 4.00 -5.18
N LYS A 41 -5.48 5.18 -5.77
CA LYS A 41 -6.10 6.32 -5.07
C LYS A 41 -7.48 6.02 -4.50
N SER A 42 -8.19 5.06 -5.07
CA SER A 42 -9.47 4.55 -4.58
C SER A 42 -9.32 3.50 -3.48
N PHE A 43 -8.12 3.33 -2.92
CA PHE A 43 -7.83 2.41 -1.81
C PHE A 43 -7.96 0.94 -2.18
N GLY A 44 -7.95 0.62 -3.48
CA GLY A 44 -7.80 -0.73 -3.99
C GLY A 44 -6.38 -1.22 -3.79
N VAL A 45 -6.23 -2.48 -3.38
CA VAL A 45 -4.94 -3.14 -3.21
C VAL A 45 -4.93 -4.41 -4.04
N ASP A 46 -4.04 -4.41 -5.03
CA ASP A 46 -3.77 -5.53 -5.91
C ASP A 46 -2.35 -6.05 -5.68
N GLU A 47 -2.18 -7.36 -5.88
CA GLU A 47 -0.86 -7.97 -6.01
C GLU A 47 -0.47 -8.06 -7.47
N VAL A 48 0.80 -7.79 -7.74
CA VAL A 48 1.37 -7.79 -9.09
C VAL A 48 2.36 -8.94 -9.19
N GLY A 49 1.87 -10.18 -9.41
CA GLY A 49 2.69 -11.39 -9.59
C GLY A 49 1.94 -12.72 -9.34
N ASP A 50 2.66 -13.85 -9.47
CA ASP A 50 2.16 -15.25 -9.30
C ASP A 50 2.18 -15.76 -7.83
N GLY A 51 2.45 -14.89 -6.86
CA GLY A 51 2.64 -15.29 -5.46
C GLY A 51 1.32 -15.49 -4.71
N VAL A 52 1.18 -16.62 -4.00
CA VAL A 52 0.07 -16.85 -3.06
C VAL A 52 0.32 -16.06 -1.78
N LEU A 53 -0.67 -15.28 -1.36
CA LEU A 53 -0.69 -14.62 -0.06
C LEU A 53 -0.58 -15.59 1.11
N ILE A 54 0.35 -15.29 2.01
CA ILE A 54 0.13 -15.55 3.43
C ILE A 54 -0.78 -14.41 3.90
N GLY A 55 -2.01 -14.71 4.32
CA GLY A 55 -3.12 -13.77 4.51
C GLY A 55 -2.93 -12.56 5.46
N SER A 56 -1.71 -12.27 5.93
CA SER A 56 -1.39 -11.10 6.76
C SER A 56 -1.14 -9.83 5.97
N ASP A 57 -0.43 -9.90 4.84
CA ASP A 57 0.23 -8.71 4.28
C ASP A 57 -0.73 -7.84 3.45
N ARG A 58 -1.58 -8.45 2.61
CA ARG A 58 -2.67 -7.71 1.94
C ARG A 58 -3.69 -7.15 2.92
N ALA A 59 -3.98 -7.85 4.02
CA ALA A 59 -4.89 -7.35 5.05
C ALA A 59 -4.34 -6.08 5.74
N ILE A 60 -3.03 -6.04 5.99
CA ILE A 60 -2.33 -4.84 6.49
C ILE A 60 -2.47 -3.68 5.49
N LEU A 61 -2.26 -3.95 4.20
CA LEU A 61 -2.36 -2.93 3.15
C LEU A 61 -3.78 -2.40 2.98
N VAL A 62 -4.78 -3.28 2.95
CA VAL A 62 -6.20 -2.89 2.89
C VAL A 62 -6.56 -2.06 4.12
N ARG A 63 -6.12 -2.48 5.31
CA ARG A 63 -6.36 -1.75 6.55
C ARG A 63 -5.75 -0.34 6.52
N ALA A 64 -4.50 -0.23 6.06
CA ALA A 64 -3.84 1.07 5.88
C ALA A 64 -4.69 1.99 5.00
N CYS A 65 -5.17 1.49 3.85
CA CYS A 65 -5.96 2.28 2.92
C CYS A 65 -7.31 2.71 3.51
N ILE A 66 -7.99 1.84 4.29
CA ILE A 66 -9.24 2.18 5.00
C ILE A 66 -9.01 3.28 6.06
N ASP A 67 -7.96 3.17 6.86
CA ASP A 67 -7.69 4.15 7.92
C ASP A 67 -7.37 5.54 7.33
N PHE A 68 -6.73 5.60 6.15
CA PHE A 68 -6.56 6.84 5.42
C PHE A 68 -7.85 7.44 4.88
N ALA A 69 -8.71 6.61 4.26
CA ALA A 69 -10.01 7.05 3.77
C ALA A 69 -10.82 7.72 4.89
N ARG A 70 -10.80 7.13 6.09
CA ARG A 70 -11.44 7.70 7.28
C ARG A 70 -10.82 9.01 7.75
N ALA A 71 -9.49 9.11 7.75
CA ALA A 71 -8.80 10.35 8.12
C ALA A 71 -9.10 11.50 7.14
N LYS A 72 -9.36 11.18 5.86
CA LYS A 72 -9.78 12.11 4.81
C LYS A 72 -11.22 12.57 4.96
N ASP A 73 -12.13 11.68 5.36
CA ASP A 73 -13.54 12.03 5.59
C ASP A 73 -13.75 12.91 6.84
N MET A 74 -12.74 12.98 7.72
CA MET A 74 -12.75 13.78 8.94
C MET A 74 -12.01 15.13 8.82
N SER A 75 -11.49 15.49 7.63
CA SER A 75 -10.74 16.74 7.37
C SER A 75 -11.43 17.63 6.35
#